data_AF-A0A350P1T4-F1
#
_entry.id   AF-A0A350P1T4-F1
#
_cell.length_a   1.000
_cell.length_b   1.000
_cell.length_c   1.000
_cell.angle_alpha   90.00
_cell.angle_beta   90.00
_cell.angle_gamma   90.00
#
_symmetry.space_group_name_H-M   'P 1'
#
loop_
_entity.id
_entity.type
_entity.pdbx_description
1 polymer ?
#
loop_
_entity_poly.entity_id
_entity_poly.type
_entity_poly.pdbx_seq_one_letter_code
_entity_poly.pdbx_strand_id
1 'polypeptide(L)'
;MAEENQQAPVEGQAPSPEQVGGAQMEEQQAQIQAIAESAPMPEKPFTQKAIKKLADAIDAFVEIAAPGTEKINYETASGKLNEPLPPVVYVPFVVTMTFIDQMPGFEKFVIQPETLTSDPALAKAAATFGMMAKDKKLVEALKAPPEGAAPQQGGGPDAAMPGETETDEEIMNMM
;
A
#
# COMPACT_ATOMS: atom_id res chain seq x y z
N MET A 1 40.73 29.15 36.97
CA MET A 1 39.45 29.58 37.57
C MET A 1 38.44 29.53 36.45
N ALA A 2 37.40 28.72 36.66
CA ALA A 2 36.30 28.44 35.75
C ALA A 2 35.18 29.49 35.91
N GLU A 3 34.04 29.26 35.25
CA GLU A 3 32.80 30.06 35.19
C GLU A 3 32.78 31.03 33.98
N GLU A 4 31.77 31.11 33.11
CA GLU A 4 30.42 30.55 33.10
C GLU A 4 29.82 30.65 31.67
N ASN A 5 29.20 29.55 31.24
CA ASN A 5 27.96 29.44 30.45
C ASN A 5 27.47 30.64 29.61
N GLN A 6 27.33 30.42 28.30
CA GLN A 6 26.16 30.90 27.55
C GLN A 6 25.93 29.99 26.34
N GLN A 7 25.02 29.03 26.54
CA GLN A 7 24.29 28.34 25.51
C GLN A 7 23.48 29.34 24.67
N ALA A 8 23.48 29.14 23.35
CA ALA A 8 22.28 29.22 22.54
C ALA A 8 22.50 28.37 21.28
N PRO A 9 22.04 27.10 21.23
CA PRO A 9 21.75 26.50 19.95
C PRO A 9 20.62 27.33 19.32
N VAL A 10 20.77 27.65 18.04
CA VAL A 10 19.75 28.34 17.25
C VAL A 10 18.48 27.48 17.17
N GLU A 11 17.60 27.67 18.14
CA GLU A 11 16.20 27.26 18.07
C GLU A 11 15.48 28.11 17.02
N GLY A 12 14.69 27.46 16.15
CA GLY A 12 13.54 28.13 15.54
C GLY A 12 13.49 28.29 14.03
N GLN A 13 14.28 27.55 13.23
CA GLN A 13 13.83 27.29 11.87
C GLN A 13 12.91 26.08 11.89
N ALA A 14 11.60 26.35 11.94
CA ALA A 14 10.61 25.37 11.51
C ALA A 14 11.07 24.83 10.14
N PRO A 15 11.22 23.50 9.98
CA PRO A 15 11.71 22.95 8.73
C PRO A 15 10.79 23.42 7.62
N SER A 16 11.36 24.03 6.58
CA SER A 16 10.59 24.48 5.43
C SER A 16 9.81 23.28 4.87
N PRO A 17 8.60 23.44 4.33
CA PRO A 17 7.82 22.31 3.79
C PRO A 17 8.60 21.48 2.75
N GLU A 18 9.55 22.10 2.05
CA GLU A 18 10.51 21.44 1.15
C GLU A 18 11.56 20.57 1.88
N GLN A 19 12.00 20.97 3.09
CA GLN A 19 12.91 20.18 3.94
C GLN A 19 12.19 19.05 4.66
N VAL A 20 10.92 19.23 5.01
CA VAL A 20 10.07 18.17 5.58
C VAL A 20 9.73 17.11 4.52
N GLY A 21 9.45 17.53 3.29
CA GLY A 21 9.21 16.62 2.16
C GLY A 21 10.47 15.85 1.74
N GLY A 22 11.64 16.51 1.76
CA GLY A 22 12.93 15.87 1.49
C GLY A 22 13.30 14.79 2.51
N ALA A 23 13.14 15.09 3.81
CA ALA A 23 13.40 14.12 4.87
C ALA A 23 12.47 12.90 4.81
N GLN A 24 11.18 13.10 4.52
CA GLN A 24 10.23 11.99 4.37
C GLN A 24 10.51 11.13 3.13
N MET A 25 10.92 11.73 2.01
CA MET A 25 11.34 10.97 0.83
C MET A 25 12.62 10.16 1.08
N GLU A 26 13.59 10.73 1.78
CA GLU A 26 14.84 10.05 2.12
C GLU A 26 14.58 8.87 3.07
N GLU A 27 13.67 9.03 4.03
CA GLU A 27 13.27 7.97 4.95
C GLU A 27 12.49 6.84 4.24
N GLN A 28 11.58 7.18 3.32
CA GLN A 28 10.89 6.21 2.48
C GLN A 28 11.85 5.46 1.56
N GLN A 29 12.81 6.16 0.98
CA GLN A 29 13.82 5.54 0.12
C GLN A 29 14.74 4.61 0.93
N ALA A 30 15.12 4.99 2.15
CA ALA A 30 15.88 4.13 3.05
C ALA A 30 15.09 2.87 3.43
N GLN A 31 13.78 2.99 3.68
CA GLN A 31 12.91 1.83 3.95
C GLN A 31 12.81 0.90 2.73
N ILE A 32 12.64 1.45 1.53
CA ILE A 32 12.61 0.67 0.28
C ILE A 32 13.93 -0.07 0.08
N GLN A 33 15.07 0.58 0.34
CA GLN A 33 16.39 -0.05 0.27
C GLN A 33 16.52 -1.16 1.31
N ALA A 34 16.14 -0.93 2.56
CA ALA A 34 16.18 -1.94 3.61
C ALA A 34 15.34 -3.18 3.28
N ILE A 35 14.15 -3.00 2.69
CA ILE A 35 13.31 -4.11 2.20
C ILE A 35 13.99 -4.79 1.02
N ALA A 36 14.55 -4.04 0.07
CA ALA A 36 15.25 -4.63 -1.07
C ALA A 36 16.45 -5.48 -0.64
N GLU A 37 17.20 -5.03 0.37
CA GLU A 37 18.35 -5.75 0.93
C GLU A 37 17.95 -6.98 1.76
N SER A 38 16.70 -7.07 2.22
CA SER A 38 16.18 -8.26 2.91
C SER A 38 15.76 -9.38 1.95
N ALA A 39 15.89 -9.17 0.63
CA ALA A 39 15.51 -10.17 -0.36
C ALA A 39 16.33 -11.46 -0.17
N PRO A 40 15.66 -12.63 0.00
CA PRO A 40 16.37 -13.87 0.26
C PRO A 40 17.13 -14.33 -0.98
N MET A 41 18.27 -14.98 -0.75
CA MET A 41 19.04 -15.62 -1.81
C MET A 41 18.26 -16.82 -2.39
N PRO A 42 18.26 -17.01 -3.72
CA PRO A 42 17.67 -18.20 -4.32
C PRO A 42 18.40 -19.47 -3.88
N GLU A 43 17.65 -20.51 -3.52
CA GLU A 43 18.20 -21.86 -3.37
C GLU A 43 18.64 -22.44 -4.72
N LYS A 44 17.95 -22.03 -5.79
CA LYS A 44 18.26 -22.38 -7.18
C LYS A 44 17.98 -21.17 -8.08
N PRO A 45 18.74 -20.98 -9.17
CA PRO A 45 18.51 -19.89 -10.09
C PRO A 45 17.04 -19.79 -10.53
N PHE A 46 16.45 -18.62 -10.34
CA PHE A 46 15.09 -18.32 -10.73
C PHE A 46 14.95 -18.31 -12.24
N THR A 47 13.82 -18.81 -12.74
CA THR A 47 13.46 -18.54 -14.13
C THR A 47 12.85 -17.15 -14.26
N GLN A 48 13.28 -16.43 -15.30
CA GLN A 48 12.74 -15.11 -15.66
C GLN A 48 11.22 -15.14 -15.82
N LYS A 49 10.68 -16.27 -16.30
CA LYS A 49 9.25 -16.54 -16.41
C LYS A 49 8.54 -16.63 -15.06
N ALA A 50 9.16 -17.23 -14.04
CA ALA A 50 8.57 -17.32 -12.71
C ALA A 50 8.53 -15.94 -12.04
N ILE A 51 9.60 -15.16 -12.15
CA ILE A 51 9.66 -13.77 -11.64
C ILE A 51 8.60 -12.91 -12.35
N LYS A 52 8.53 -12.96 -13.68
CA LYS A 52 7.52 -12.22 -14.44
C LYS A 52 6.09 -12.58 -14.04
N LYS A 53 5.79 -13.88 -13.86
CA LYS A 53 4.46 -14.31 -13.41
C LYS A 53 4.10 -13.76 -12.03
N LEU A 54 5.05 -13.68 -11.12
CA LEU A 54 4.83 -13.06 -9.82
C LEU A 54 4.56 -11.56 -9.98
N ALA A 55 5.39 -10.85 -10.74
CA ALA A 55 5.21 -9.42 -11.02
C ALA A 55 3.83 -9.13 -11.63
N ASP A 56 3.42 -9.88 -12.67
CA ASP A 56 2.13 -9.73 -13.34
C ASP A 56 0.95 -10.01 -12.37
N ALA A 57 1.12 -10.95 -11.42
CA ALA A 57 0.10 -11.28 -10.44
C ALA A 57 -0.05 -10.20 -9.34
N ILE A 58 1.08 -9.61 -8.91
CA ILE A 58 1.07 -8.46 -7.99
C ILE A 58 0.40 -7.27 -8.68
N ASP A 59 0.80 -6.93 -9.91
CA ASP A 59 0.22 -5.83 -10.71
C ASP A 59 -1.30 -5.99 -10.85
N ALA A 60 -1.76 -7.19 -11.22
CA ALA A 60 -3.19 -7.47 -11.37
C ALA A 60 -3.97 -7.31 -10.06
N PHE A 61 -3.37 -7.65 -8.92
CA PHE A 61 -3.99 -7.46 -7.61
C PHE A 61 -4.00 -5.99 -7.20
N VAL A 62 -2.88 -5.27 -7.38
CA VAL A 62 -2.75 -3.85 -7.06
C VAL A 62 -3.71 -3.01 -7.91
N GLU A 63 -3.87 -3.31 -9.20
CA GLU A 63 -4.84 -2.63 -10.07
C GLU A 63 -6.29 -2.76 -9.55
N ILE A 64 -6.62 -3.89 -8.92
CA ILE A 64 -7.95 -4.12 -8.32
C ILE A 64 -8.11 -3.34 -7.01
N ALA A 65 -7.07 -3.33 -6.18
CA ALA A 65 -7.08 -2.73 -4.85
C ALA A 65 -6.94 -1.20 -4.89
N ALA A 66 -6.05 -0.70 -5.74
CA ALA A 66 -5.65 0.70 -5.89
C ALA A 66 -5.49 1.04 -7.38
N PRO A 67 -6.60 1.26 -8.12
CA PRO A 67 -6.56 1.51 -9.55
C PRO A 67 -5.78 2.80 -9.88
N GLY A 68 -4.95 2.74 -10.91
CA GLY A 68 -4.12 3.88 -11.35
C GLY A 68 -2.75 3.97 -10.68
N THR A 69 -2.38 2.98 -9.86
CA THR A 69 -1.02 2.83 -9.34
C THR A 69 -0.04 2.50 -10.48
N GLU A 70 1.20 2.95 -10.36
CA GLU A 70 2.24 2.62 -11.34
C GLU A 70 2.48 1.11 -11.43
N LYS A 71 2.57 0.61 -12.67
CA LYS A 71 2.72 -0.83 -12.93
C LYS A 71 4.13 -1.31 -12.65
N ILE A 72 4.23 -2.57 -12.23
CA ILE A 72 5.53 -3.23 -12.07
C ILE A 72 6.14 -3.47 -13.45
N ASN A 73 7.08 -2.61 -13.85
CA ASN A 73 7.80 -2.76 -15.11
C ASN A 73 8.97 -3.73 -14.95
N TYR A 74 8.66 -5.04 -14.93
CA TYR A 74 9.68 -6.09 -14.95
C TYR A 74 9.94 -6.61 -16.36
N GLU A 75 11.10 -6.27 -16.91
CA GLU A 75 11.57 -6.78 -18.20
C GLU A 75 12.31 -8.11 -18.03
N THR A 76 11.89 -9.12 -18.79
CA THR A 76 12.56 -10.42 -18.76
C THR A 76 13.90 -10.35 -19.48
N ALA A 77 14.98 -10.66 -18.77
CA ALA A 77 16.29 -10.85 -19.37
C ALA A 77 16.43 -12.28 -19.96
N SER A 78 17.53 -12.52 -20.68
CA SER A 78 17.90 -13.89 -21.09
C SER A 78 18.54 -14.66 -19.94
N GLY A 79 18.26 -15.96 -19.84
CA GLY A 79 18.90 -16.86 -18.87
C GLY A 79 18.12 -17.03 -17.55
N LYS A 80 18.84 -17.37 -16.49
CA LYS A 80 18.29 -17.52 -15.12
C LYS A 80 18.96 -16.53 -14.19
N LEU A 81 18.24 -16.10 -13.15
CA LEU A 81 18.75 -15.17 -12.14
C LEU A 81 19.27 -15.96 -10.94
N ASN A 82 20.57 -15.83 -10.65
CA ASN A 82 21.20 -16.45 -9.46
C ASN A 82 21.29 -15.48 -8.27
N GLU A 83 20.73 -14.29 -8.41
CA GLU A 83 20.72 -13.23 -7.41
C GLU A 83 19.34 -13.14 -6.76
N PRO A 84 19.19 -12.41 -5.63
CA PRO A 84 17.90 -12.15 -5.02
C PRO A 84 16.90 -11.56 -6.01
N LEU A 85 15.62 -11.64 -5.65
CA LEU A 85 14.56 -11.07 -6.47
C LEU A 85 14.83 -9.56 -6.69
N PRO A 86 14.61 -9.06 -7.92
CA PRO A 86 14.78 -7.64 -8.22
C PRO A 86 13.90 -6.78 -7.31
N PRO A 87 14.40 -5.64 -6.81
CA PRO A 87 13.65 -4.77 -5.89
C PRO A 87 12.28 -4.36 -6.43
N VAL A 88 12.19 -4.13 -7.74
CA VAL A 88 10.94 -3.78 -8.45
C VAL A 88 9.84 -4.84 -8.30
N VAL A 89 10.18 -6.10 -8.00
CA VAL A 89 9.21 -7.18 -7.74
C VAL A 89 9.12 -7.48 -6.24
N TYR A 90 10.26 -7.51 -5.54
CA TYR A 90 10.30 -7.91 -4.13
C TYR A 90 9.69 -6.87 -3.19
N VAL A 91 9.94 -5.58 -3.40
CA VAL A 91 9.40 -4.53 -2.53
C VAL A 91 7.87 -4.49 -2.58
N PRO A 92 7.21 -4.45 -3.78
CA PRO A 92 5.74 -4.50 -3.85
C PRO A 92 5.15 -5.77 -3.22
N PHE A 93 5.84 -6.91 -3.35
CA PHE A 93 5.45 -8.15 -2.68
C PHE A 93 5.43 -7.98 -1.16
N VAL A 94 6.53 -7.51 -0.55
CA VAL A 94 6.65 -7.37 0.92
C VAL A 94 5.65 -6.34 1.45
N VAL A 95 5.52 -5.20 0.78
CA VAL A 95 4.56 -4.16 1.17
C VAL A 95 3.14 -4.72 1.16
N THR A 96 2.77 -5.46 0.10
CA THR A 96 1.45 -6.09 0.04
C THR A 96 1.26 -7.09 1.16
N MET A 97 2.20 -8.00 1.38
CA MET A 97 2.08 -9.01 2.44
C MET A 97 1.99 -8.38 3.84
N THR A 98 2.74 -7.31 4.10
CA THR A 98 2.68 -6.56 5.36
C THR A 98 1.30 -5.94 5.55
N PHE A 99 0.71 -5.38 4.50
CA PHE A 99 -0.64 -4.83 4.55
C PHE A 99 -1.70 -5.91 4.79
N ILE A 100 -1.58 -7.05 4.12
CA ILE A 100 -2.49 -8.19 4.32
C ILE A 100 -2.39 -8.76 5.74
N ASP A 101 -1.18 -8.87 6.28
CA ASP A 101 -0.94 -9.42 7.63
C ASP A 101 -1.56 -8.54 8.73
N GLN A 102 -1.66 -7.23 8.49
CA GLN A 102 -2.32 -6.29 9.40
C GLN A 102 -3.86 -6.37 9.35
N MET A 103 -4.45 -7.04 8.34
CA MET A 103 -5.90 -7.15 8.20
C MET A 103 -6.44 -8.43 8.86
N PRO A 104 -7.32 -8.31 9.87
CA PRO A 104 -7.86 -9.47 10.57
C PRO A 104 -8.74 -10.33 9.66
N GLY A 105 -8.56 -11.66 9.72
CA GLY A 105 -9.37 -12.63 8.96
C GLY A 105 -8.80 -12.99 7.58
N PHE A 106 -7.65 -12.42 7.20
CA PHE A 106 -6.97 -12.67 5.93
C PHE A 106 -5.60 -13.36 6.08
N GLU A 107 -5.26 -13.86 7.27
CA GLU A 107 -3.97 -14.51 7.58
C GLU A 107 -3.65 -15.68 6.64
N LYS A 108 -4.69 -16.35 6.12
CA LYS A 108 -4.56 -17.44 5.13
C LYS A 108 -3.85 -17.02 3.83
N PHE A 109 -3.80 -15.73 3.53
CA PHE A 109 -3.17 -15.17 2.33
C PHE A 109 -1.75 -14.67 2.57
N VAL A 110 -1.33 -14.58 3.83
CA VAL A 110 0.01 -14.09 4.20
C VAL A 110 1.05 -15.11 3.76
N ILE A 111 2.02 -14.63 2.98
CA ILE A 111 3.20 -15.38 2.60
C ILE A 111 4.41 -14.67 3.18
N GLN A 112 5.18 -15.43 3.94
CA GLN A 112 6.41 -14.93 4.53
C GLN A 112 7.47 -14.67 3.45
N PRO A 113 8.04 -13.45 3.37
CA PRO A 113 9.01 -13.09 2.33
C PRO A 113 10.25 -13.98 2.29
N GLU A 114 10.73 -14.49 3.43
CA GLU A 114 11.89 -15.39 3.47
C GLU A 114 11.67 -16.73 2.75
N THR A 115 10.42 -17.07 2.41
CA THR A 115 10.10 -18.33 1.71
C THR A 115 10.24 -18.22 0.18
N LEU A 116 10.48 -17.01 -0.36
CA LEU A 116 10.61 -16.77 -1.80
C LEU A 116 11.99 -17.12 -2.34
N THR A 117 12.45 -18.36 -2.12
CA THR A 117 13.79 -18.83 -2.49
C THR A 117 13.83 -19.68 -3.76
N SER A 118 12.66 -19.99 -4.36
CA SER A 118 12.58 -20.91 -5.51
C SER A 118 11.39 -20.64 -6.44
N ASP A 119 11.49 -21.08 -7.71
CA ASP A 119 10.41 -20.98 -8.69
C ASP A 119 9.04 -21.53 -8.20
N PRO A 120 8.95 -22.68 -7.52
CA PRO A 120 7.69 -23.15 -6.93
C PRO A 120 7.13 -22.18 -5.88
N ALA A 121 7.98 -21.55 -5.07
CA ALA A 121 7.56 -20.55 -4.09
C ALA A 121 7.02 -19.30 -4.80
N LEU A 122 7.68 -18.82 -5.87
CA LEU A 122 7.18 -17.71 -6.69
C LEU A 122 5.84 -18.05 -7.33
N ALA A 123 5.68 -19.27 -7.84
CA ALA A 123 4.43 -19.73 -8.43
C ALA A 123 3.30 -19.82 -7.40
N LYS A 124 3.59 -20.29 -6.18
CA LYS A 124 2.64 -20.30 -5.06
C LYS A 124 2.23 -18.88 -4.68
N ALA A 125 3.19 -17.96 -4.59
CA ALA A 125 2.92 -16.55 -4.32
C ALA A 125 2.01 -15.94 -5.39
N ALA A 126 2.34 -16.10 -6.67
CA ALA A 126 1.51 -15.64 -7.78
C ALA A 126 0.07 -16.23 -7.72
N ALA A 127 -0.06 -17.51 -7.37
CA ALA A 127 -1.37 -18.14 -7.19
C ALA A 127 -2.15 -17.52 -6.02
N THR A 128 -1.49 -17.21 -4.90
CA THR A 128 -2.10 -16.53 -3.76
C THR A 128 -2.59 -15.13 -4.13
N PHE A 129 -1.81 -14.32 -4.86
CA PHE A 129 -2.29 -13.05 -5.41
C PHE A 129 -3.53 -13.24 -6.30
N GLY A 130 -3.56 -14.28 -7.13
CA GLY A 130 -4.73 -14.62 -7.92
C GLY A 130 -5.96 -15.05 -7.09
N MET A 131 -5.75 -15.65 -5.90
CA MET A 131 -6.83 -15.95 -4.96
C MET A 131 -7.31 -14.70 -4.23
N MET A 132 -6.39 -13.83 -3.79
CA MET A 132 -6.69 -12.55 -3.16
C MET A 132 -7.52 -11.66 -4.09
N ALA A 133 -7.14 -11.55 -5.36
CA ALA A 133 -7.87 -10.79 -6.37
C ALA A 133 -9.32 -11.29 -6.59
N LYS A 134 -9.61 -12.55 -6.23
CA LYS A 134 -10.94 -13.17 -6.35
C LYS A 134 -11.70 -13.21 -5.03
N ASP A 135 -11.04 -12.94 -3.90
CA ASP A 135 -11.68 -12.93 -2.59
C ASP A 135 -12.41 -11.61 -2.41
N LYS A 136 -13.74 -11.65 -2.58
CA LYS A 136 -14.59 -10.45 -2.53
C LYS A 136 -14.45 -9.70 -1.21
N LYS A 137 -14.37 -10.42 -0.09
CA LYS A 137 -14.27 -9.81 1.24
C LYS A 137 -12.97 -9.03 1.38
N LEU A 138 -11.87 -9.59 0.87
CA LEU A 138 -10.59 -8.90 0.87
C LEU A 138 -10.65 -7.66 -0.03
N VAL A 139 -11.13 -7.79 -1.27
CA VAL A 139 -11.22 -6.65 -2.20
C VAL A 139 -12.11 -5.53 -1.66
N GLU A 140 -13.22 -5.87 -0.99
CA GLU A 140 -14.08 -4.89 -0.34
C GLU A 140 -13.38 -4.23 0.86
N ALA A 141 -12.67 -4.99 1.70
CA ALA A 141 -11.91 -4.45 2.81
C ALA A 141 -10.78 -3.49 2.36
N LEU A 142 -10.11 -3.81 1.25
CA LEU A 142 -9.07 -2.95 0.66
C LEU A 142 -9.62 -1.62 0.12
N LYS A 143 -10.87 -1.61 -0.34
CA LYS A 143 -11.55 -0.44 -0.88
C LYS A 143 -12.32 0.34 0.18
N ALA A 144 -12.55 -0.26 1.34
CA ALA A 144 -13.19 0.40 2.44
C ALA A 144 -12.26 1.51 2.94
N PRO A 145 -12.77 2.74 3.14
CA PRO A 145 -12.00 3.73 3.86
C PRO A 145 -11.68 3.18 5.26
N PRO A 146 -10.52 3.50 5.85
CA PRO A 146 -10.16 3.00 7.18
C PRO A 146 -11.31 3.30 8.15
N GLU A 147 -11.76 2.27 8.89
CA GLU A 147 -12.85 2.41 9.86
C GLU A 147 -12.55 3.59 10.81
N GLY A 148 -13.31 4.67 10.66
CA GLY A 148 -13.04 5.96 11.32
C GLY A 148 -13.07 7.17 10.39
N ALA A 149 -13.01 6.99 9.07
CA ALA A 149 -13.51 8.01 8.15
C ALA A 149 -15.04 8.06 8.31
N ALA A 150 -15.53 9.02 9.08
CA ALA A 150 -16.94 9.36 9.07
C ALA A 150 -17.41 9.40 7.61
N PRO A 151 -18.55 8.78 7.25
CA PRO A 151 -19.04 8.87 5.89
C PRO A 151 -19.16 10.34 5.55
N GLN A 152 -18.29 10.82 4.66
CA GLN A 152 -18.51 12.08 4.00
C GLN A 152 -19.78 11.85 3.18
N GLN A 153 -20.94 12.16 3.77
CA GLN A 153 -22.16 12.41 3.02
C GLN A 153 -21.82 13.56 2.06
N GLY A 154 -21.40 13.18 0.86
CA GLY A 154 -20.81 14.07 -0.11
C GLY A 154 -21.14 13.60 -1.50
N GLY A 155 -22.42 13.76 -1.86
CA GLY A 155 -22.82 14.01 -3.25
C GLY A 155 -22.95 12.80 -4.16
N GLY A 156 -24.04 12.04 -3.98
CA GLY A 156 -24.76 11.42 -5.10
C GLY A 156 -26.12 12.12 -5.23
N PRO A 157 -26.58 12.52 -6.44
CA PRO A 157 -27.80 13.28 -6.62
C PRO A 157 -29.02 12.37 -6.44
N ASP A 158 -29.41 12.13 -5.19
CA ASP A 158 -30.73 11.60 -4.89
C ASP A 158 -31.72 12.77 -4.80
N ALA A 159 -32.12 13.24 -5.97
CA ALA A 159 -33.31 14.06 -6.11
C ALA A 159 -34.54 13.18 -5.85
N ALA A 160 -34.82 12.91 -4.59
CA ALA A 160 -36.10 12.39 -4.13
C ALA A 160 -36.68 13.38 -3.11
N MET A 161 -37.43 14.37 -3.61
CA MET A 161 -38.40 15.07 -2.78
C MET A 161 -39.46 14.06 -2.32
N PRO A 162 -39.81 14.06 -1.03
CA PRO A 162 -41.23 14.21 -0.72
C PRO A 162 -41.43 15.03 0.56
N GLY A 163 -42.03 16.21 0.43
CA GLY A 163 -42.33 17.07 1.57
C GLY A 163 -43.15 18.29 1.18
N GLU A 164 -44.20 18.11 0.38
CA GLU A 164 -45.30 19.08 0.33
C GLU A 164 -46.42 18.57 1.23
N THR A 165 -46.75 19.38 2.24
CA THR A 165 -47.91 19.42 3.18
C THR A 165 -47.31 19.67 4.58
N GLU A 166 -47.35 20.85 5.20
CA GLU A 166 -48.48 21.73 5.45
C GLU A 166 -47.95 23.08 5.97
N THR A 167 -48.43 24.19 5.40
CA THR A 167 -48.70 25.49 6.06
C THR A 167 -47.83 25.91 7.25
N ASP A 168 -46.67 26.52 6.98
CA ASP A 168 -45.83 27.22 7.97
C ASP A 168 -45.85 28.76 7.79
N GLU A 169 -46.93 29.31 7.20
CA GLU A 169 -47.13 30.77 7.07
C GLU A 169 -48.42 31.31 7.74
N GLU A 170 -49.36 30.46 8.16
CA GLU A 170 -50.61 30.89 8.84
C GLU A 170 -50.60 30.77 10.37
N ILE A 171 -49.64 30.04 10.98
CA ILE A 171 -49.61 29.82 12.44
C ILE A 171 -48.79 30.89 13.19
N MET A 172 -47.93 31.65 12.51
CA MET A 172 -47.03 32.63 13.15
C MET A 172 -47.54 34.08 13.14
N ASN A 173 -48.76 34.34 12.62
CA ASN A 173 -49.34 35.69 12.59
C ASN A 173 -50.70 35.81 13.35
N MET A 174 -50.94 34.88 14.28
CA MET A 174 -52.10 34.91 15.20
C MET A 174 -51.70 35.20 16.67
N MET A 175 -50.64 35.99 16.87
CA MET A 175 -50.34 36.72 18.10
C MET A 175 -50.18 38.22 17.83
#